data_AF-A0A238BPI1-F1
#
_entry.id   AF-A0A238BPI1-F1
#
_cell.length_a   1.000
_cell.length_b   1.000
_cell.length_c   1.000
_cell.angle_alpha   90.00
_cell.angle_beta   90.00
_cell.angle_gamma   90.00
#
_symmetry.space_group_name_H-M   'P 1'
#
loop_
_entity.id
_entity.type
_entity.pdbx_description
1 polymer ?
#
loop_
_entity_poly.entity_id
_entity_poly.type
_entity_poly.pdbx_seq_one_letter_code
_entity_poly.pdbx_strand_id
1 'polypeptide(L)'
;MALRTIPIPIQQNMSHFSSVSEVSQIDVLDNVPKSLIIDAPQFAFQELKKEDRETLLKACLHQVKCSQQEEKSTKKRVQIANLEMDLAKKISITSIEKLEDDIELRLMRTQQVKNSLLQFAGIADSVVPADDGTFQDDILLTVQQSNQLINSINNPKIRKKRQSLFLDDLPNEKWNVTLPIKYVFDSSLELSDEELVMKALNEIESQTCIKFELARIQPSESHLFYVKIFESDLCGLSYIGRVEDVNPIYLSFACNEVNFYVTRK
;
A
#
# COMPACT_ATOMS: atom_id res chain seq x y z
N MET A 1 5.05 -0.82 40.34
CA MET A 1 5.42 -1.48 39.07
C MET A 1 5.71 -0.39 38.05
N ALA A 2 6.97 -0.24 37.66
CA ALA A 2 7.38 0.76 36.69
C ALA A 2 6.85 0.38 35.29
N LEU A 3 6.07 1.27 34.68
CA LEU A 3 5.68 1.17 33.28
C LEU A 3 6.94 1.27 32.42
N ARG A 4 7.35 0.16 31.82
CA ARG A 4 8.34 0.17 30.75
C ARG A 4 7.69 0.82 29.53
N THR A 5 7.93 2.11 29.34
CA THR A 5 7.79 2.74 28.03
C THR A 5 8.83 2.10 27.12
N ILE A 6 8.38 1.26 26.21
CA ILE A 6 9.21 0.79 25.09
C ILE A 6 9.50 2.05 24.26
N PRO A 7 10.76 2.47 24.10
CA PRO A 7 11.09 3.61 23.27
C PRO A 7 10.69 3.29 21.83
N ILE A 8 10.05 4.27 21.20
CA ILE A 8 9.69 4.23 19.80
C ILE A 8 10.97 4.05 18.96
N PRO A 9 11.10 3.00 18.14
CA PRO A 9 12.27 2.84 17.26
C PRO A 9 12.07 3.71 16.02
N ILE A 10 12.04 5.04 16.16
CA ILE A 10 11.90 5.94 14.99
C ILE A 10 13.21 6.66 14.62
N GLN A 11 14.29 6.59 15.40
CA GLN A 11 15.44 7.47 15.14
C GLN A 11 16.82 6.85 14.97
N GLN A 12 17.02 5.54 15.17
CA GLN A 12 18.40 5.02 15.19
C GLN A 12 19.03 4.74 13.82
N ASN A 13 18.31 4.84 12.69
CA ASN A 13 18.94 4.55 11.38
C ASN A 13 18.42 5.37 10.19
N MET A 14 17.78 6.52 10.41
CA MET A 14 17.33 7.37 9.29
C MET A 14 18.48 7.94 8.44
N SER A 15 19.70 8.00 8.97
CA SER A 15 20.89 8.46 8.24
C SER A 15 21.47 7.43 7.28
N HIS A 16 21.10 6.15 7.43
CA HIS A 16 21.56 5.07 6.56
C HIS A 16 20.83 5.06 5.21
N PHE A 17 19.57 5.49 5.21
CA PHE A 17 18.71 5.47 4.04
C PHE A 17 18.67 6.82 3.33
N SER A 18 18.57 6.78 1.99
CA SER A 18 18.47 8.00 1.17
C SER A 18 17.26 8.85 1.58
N SER A 19 17.33 10.17 1.36
CA SER A 19 16.18 11.07 1.54
C SER A 19 15.07 10.80 0.51
N VAL A 20 13.84 11.28 0.78
CA VAL A 20 12.73 11.19 -0.18
C VAL A 20 13.16 11.85 -1.48
N SER A 21 13.11 11.12 -2.58
CA SER A 21 13.46 11.66 -3.89
C SER A 21 12.34 12.57 -4.39
N GLU A 22 12.71 13.75 -4.86
CA GLU A 22 11.78 14.63 -5.56
C GLU A 22 11.41 13.99 -6.90
N VAL A 23 10.13 13.70 -7.10
CA VAL A 23 9.62 13.09 -8.33
C VAL A 23 8.90 14.19 -9.11
N SER A 24 9.25 14.36 -10.39
CA SER A 24 8.58 15.33 -11.27
C SER A 24 7.10 15.01 -11.37
N GLN A 25 6.25 15.91 -10.89
CA GLN A 25 4.81 15.77 -10.97
C GLN A 25 4.32 16.38 -12.29
N ILE A 26 3.52 15.63 -13.05
CA ILE A 26 2.95 16.10 -14.32
C ILE A 26 1.64 16.83 -14.01
N ASP A 27 1.54 18.11 -14.38
CA ASP A 27 0.26 18.81 -14.37
C ASP A 27 -0.51 18.46 -15.64
N VAL A 28 -1.53 17.61 -15.50
CA VAL A 28 -2.39 17.18 -16.62
C VAL A 28 -3.24 18.34 -17.17
N LEU A 29 -3.30 19.47 -16.47
CA LEU A 29 -3.94 20.70 -16.95
C LEU A 29 -2.95 21.74 -17.45
N ASP A 30 -1.67 21.42 -17.58
CA ASP A 30 -0.71 22.33 -18.18
C ASP A 30 -1.20 22.71 -19.59
N ASN A 31 -1.18 24.01 -19.89
CA ASN A 31 -1.75 24.60 -21.11
C ASN A 31 -3.29 24.53 -21.27
N VAL A 32 -4.06 24.14 -20.25
CA VAL A 32 -5.52 24.28 -20.28
C VAL A 32 -5.92 25.73 -19.92
N PRO A 33 -6.80 26.38 -20.71
CA PRO A 33 -7.27 27.73 -20.39
C PRO A 33 -7.89 27.82 -19.00
N LYS A 34 -7.49 28.82 -18.20
CA LYS A 34 -7.96 29.00 -16.82
C LYS A 34 -9.48 29.02 -16.70
N SER A 35 -10.18 29.57 -17.70
CA SER A 35 -11.65 29.59 -17.75
C SER A 35 -12.30 28.21 -17.73
N LEU A 36 -11.61 27.18 -18.23
CA LEU A 36 -12.09 25.78 -18.24
C LEU A 36 -11.67 24.99 -16.98
N ILE A 37 -10.80 25.57 -16.16
CA ILE A 37 -10.30 24.95 -14.91
C ILE A 37 -11.17 25.34 -13.71
N ILE A 38 -11.85 26.49 -13.75
CA ILE A 38 -12.58 27.07 -12.61
C ILE A 38 -13.67 26.12 -12.07
N ASP A 39 -14.41 25.45 -12.96
CA ASP A 39 -15.49 24.53 -12.59
C ASP A 39 -15.03 23.06 -12.47
N ALA A 40 -13.75 22.82 -12.70
CA ALA A 40 -13.23 21.48 -12.73
C ALA A 40 -13.02 20.97 -11.29
N PRO A 41 -13.56 19.80 -10.91
CA PRO A 41 -13.46 19.32 -9.53
C PRO A 41 -11.99 19.15 -9.12
N GLN A 42 -11.59 19.90 -8.09
CA GLN A 42 -10.28 19.83 -7.47
C GLN A 42 -10.24 18.64 -6.52
N PHE A 43 -9.61 17.56 -6.96
CA PHE A 43 -9.25 16.46 -6.09
C PHE A 43 -7.77 16.60 -5.75
N ALA A 44 -7.54 17.31 -4.65
CA ALA A 44 -6.30 17.32 -3.91
C ALA A 44 -6.52 16.57 -2.59
N PHE A 45 -5.44 16.19 -1.90
CA PHE A 45 -5.55 15.94 -0.47
C PHE A 45 -6.23 17.16 0.17
N GLN A 46 -7.35 16.94 0.86
CA GLN A 46 -8.07 18.00 1.54
C GLN A 46 -7.69 17.97 3.00
N GLU A 47 -7.41 19.13 3.56
CA GLU A 47 -7.23 19.26 5.00
C GLU A 47 -8.51 18.80 5.70
N LEU A 48 -8.36 18.17 6.87
CA LEU A 48 -9.50 17.87 7.71
C LEU A 48 -10.18 19.18 8.09
N LYS A 49 -11.52 19.21 7.99
CA LYS A 49 -12.29 20.34 8.50
C LYS A 49 -12.03 20.48 9.99
N LYS A 50 -12.14 21.71 10.49
CA LYS A 50 -11.89 22.01 11.91
C LYS A 50 -12.77 21.16 12.82
N GLU A 51 -14.05 20.98 12.49
CA GLU A 51 -14.98 20.19 13.30
C GLU A 51 -14.59 18.70 13.35
N ASP A 52 -14.18 18.14 12.22
CA ASP A 52 -13.73 16.73 12.13
C ASP A 52 -12.44 16.52 12.93
N ARG A 53 -11.50 17.47 12.83
CA ARG A 53 -10.24 17.46 13.59
C ARG A 53 -10.50 17.53 15.09
N GLU A 54 -11.37 18.43 15.56
CA GLU A 54 -11.73 18.53 16.97
C GLU A 54 -12.40 17.27 17.49
N THR A 55 -13.28 16.66 16.69
CA THR A 55 -13.95 15.39 17.01
C THR A 55 -12.93 14.25 17.16
N LEU A 56 -11.99 14.15 16.23
CA LEU A 56 -10.93 13.13 16.25
C LEU A 56 -10.03 13.30 17.49
N LEU A 57 -9.59 14.53 17.76
CA LEU A 57 -8.74 14.82 18.93
C LEU A 57 -9.46 14.53 20.24
N LYS A 58 -10.76 14.81 20.34
CA LYS A 58 -11.57 14.48 21.51
C LYS A 58 -11.67 12.97 21.72
N ALA A 59 -11.81 12.18 20.65
CA ALA A 59 -11.76 10.72 20.74
C ALA A 59 -10.38 10.23 21.22
N CYS A 60 -9.29 10.85 20.75
CA CYS A 60 -7.93 10.53 21.16
C CYS A 60 -7.61 10.86 22.63
N LEU A 61 -8.32 11.81 23.23
CA LEU A 61 -8.15 12.15 24.65
C LEU A 61 -8.92 11.23 25.60
N HIS A 62 -10.04 10.65 25.14
CA HIS A 62 -11.01 10.02 26.04
C HIS A 62 -11.38 8.58 25.71
N GLN A 63 -11.15 8.11 24.49
CA GLN A 63 -11.66 6.83 23.99
C GLN A 63 -10.55 5.93 23.44
N VAL A 64 -9.57 6.50 22.73
CA VAL A 64 -8.54 5.75 22.00
C VAL A 64 -7.17 6.32 22.28
N LYS A 65 -6.15 5.47 22.43
CA LYS A 65 -4.76 5.90 22.68
C LYS A 65 -4.04 6.28 21.37
N CYS A 66 -4.40 7.42 20.78
CA CYS A 66 -3.85 7.83 19.49
C CYS A 66 -2.36 8.20 19.53
N SER A 67 -1.79 8.51 20.70
CA SER A 67 -0.39 8.94 20.84
C SER A 67 0.59 7.77 21.04
N GLN A 68 0.13 6.52 20.92
CA GLN A 68 0.92 5.33 21.19
C GLN A 68 0.80 4.33 20.05
N GLN A 69 1.88 3.60 19.76
CA GLN A 69 1.80 2.44 18.89
C GLN A 69 1.06 1.29 19.55
N GLU A 70 0.17 0.66 18.79
CA GLU A 70 -0.44 -0.59 19.21
C GLU A 70 0.49 -1.76 18.90
N GLU A 71 0.63 -2.69 19.84
CA GLU A 71 1.47 -3.89 19.68
C GLU A 71 1.07 -4.72 18.45
N LYS A 72 -0.22 -4.74 18.10
CA LYS A 72 -0.71 -5.43 16.90
C LYS A 72 -0.12 -4.83 15.60
N SER A 73 0.10 -3.51 15.58
CA SER A 73 0.63 -2.81 14.40
C SER A 73 2.09 -3.21 14.19
N THR A 74 2.91 -3.10 15.23
CA THR A 74 4.33 -3.47 15.13
C THR A 74 4.54 -4.96 14.84
N LYS A 75 3.68 -5.84 15.38
CA LYS A 75 3.67 -7.27 15.01
C LYS A 75 3.35 -7.49 13.55
N LYS A 76 2.32 -6.81 13.03
CA LYS A 76 1.95 -6.87 11.61
C LYS A 76 3.08 -6.42 10.70
N ARG A 77 3.77 -5.33 11.05
CA ARG A 77 4.95 -4.87 10.31
C ARG A 77 6.05 -5.92 10.23
N VAL A 78 6.33 -6.60 11.34
CA VAL A 78 7.33 -7.68 11.41
C VAL A 78 6.89 -8.89 10.57
N GLN A 79 5.60 -9.26 10.63
CA GLN A 79 5.05 -10.33 9.79
C GLN A 79 5.24 -10.02 8.30
N ILE A 80 4.94 -8.80 7.87
CA ILE A 80 5.11 -8.38 6.46
C ILE A 80 6.59 -8.43 6.05
N ALA A 81 7.50 -7.94 6.89
CA ALA A 81 8.93 -8.04 6.60
C ALA A 81 9.39 -9.49 6.43
N ASN A 82 8.90 -10.40 7.27
CA ASN A 82 9.20 -11.84 7.15
C ASN A 82 8.62 -12.44 5.86
N LEU A 83 7.39 -12.08 5.48
CA LEU A 83 6.76 -12.53 4.24
C LEU A 83 7.55 -12.09 2.99
N GLU A 84 8.05 -10.86 2.98
CA GLU A 84 8.89 -10.35 1.88
C GLU A 84 10.26 -11.04 1.85
N MET A 85 10.87 -11.25 3.01
CA MET A 85 12.13 -12.00 3.14
C MET A 85 12.02 -13.43 2.65
N ASP A 86 10.96 -14.15 3.05
CA ASP A 86 10.79 -15.56 2.71
C ASP A 86 10.45 -15.75 1.23
N LEU A 87 9.65 -14.84 0.65
CA LEU A 87 9.43 -14.80 -0.79
C LEU A 87 10.75 -14.58 -1.54
N ALA A 88 11.54 -13.58 -1.14
CA ALA A 88 12.81 -13.24 -1.77
C ALA A 88 13.84 -14.39 -1.74
N LYS A 89 13.91 -15.13 -0.62
CA LYS A 89 14.72 -16.36 -0.51
C LYS A 89 14.23 -17.43 -1.48
N LYS A 90 12.90 -17.60 -1.61
CA LYS A 90 12.29 -18.60 -2.51
C LYS A 90 12.58 -18.30 -3.98
N ILE A 91 12.58 -17.03 -4.37
CA ILE A 91 12.87 -16.58 -5.75
C ILE A 91 14.36 -16.33 -6.01
N SER A 92 15.25 -16.74 -5.08
CA SER A 92 16.72 -16.74 -5.23
C SER A 92 17.36 -15.36 -5.46
N ILE A 93 16.91 -14.32 -4.74
CA ILE A 93 17.62 -13.04 -4.71
C ILE A 93 18.96 -13.19 -3.98
N THR A 94 20.05 -12.75 -4.62
CA THR A 94 21.42 -13.22 -4.37
C THR A 94 22.16 -12.50 -3.22
N SER A 95 21.55 -11.51 -2.57
CA SER A 95 22.17 -10.74 -1.46
C SER A 95 21.17 -10.46 -0.33
N ILE A 96 21.40 -11.07 0.83
CA ILE A 96 20.51 -10.99 2.01
C ILE A 96 20.59 -9.61 2.69
N GLU A 97 21.79 -9.04 2.88
CA GLU A 97 21.94 -7.74 3.54
C GLU A 97 21.26 -6.62 2.75
N LYS A 98 21.44 -6.61 1.41
CA LYS A 98 20.76 -5.65 0.54
C LYS A 98 19.24 -5.79 0.60
N LEU A 99 18.74 -7.02 0.72
CA LEU A 99 17.32 -7.32 0.80
C LEU A 99 16.69 -6.80 2.10
N GLU A 100 17.34 -7.00 3.25
CA GLU A 100 16.85 -6.49 4.54
C GLU A 100 16.75 -4.95 4.52
N ASP A 101 17.77 -4.28 3.99
CA ASP A 101 17.77 -2.83 3.81
C ASP A 101 16.68 -2.36 2.85
N ASP A 102 16.46 -3.05 1.74
CA ASP A 102 15.43 -2.70 0.75
C ASP A 102 14.01 -2.83 1.33
N ILE A 103 13.75 -3.90 2.09
CA ILE A 103 12.47 -4.13 2.79
C ILE A 103 12.25 -3.06 3.87
N GLU A 104 13.26 -2.78 4.70
CA GLU A 104 13.16 -1.78 5.75
C GLU A 104 12.96 -0.38 5.18
N LEU A 105 13.65 -0.05 4.08
CA LEU A 105 13.46 1.21 3.35
C LEU A 105 12.01 1.36 2.89
N ARG A 106 11.41 0.31 2.31
CA ARG A 106 10.02 0.31 1.85
C ARG A 106 9.03 0.52 3.00
N LEU A 107 9.19 -0.21 4.09
CA LEU A 107 8.34 -0.12 5.27
C LEU A 107 8.46 1.27 5.93
N MET A 108 9.67 1.78 6.10
CA MET A 108 9.93 3.14 6.58
C MET A 108 9.27 4.19 5.67
N ARG A 109 9.37 4.05 4.34
CA ARG A 109 8.76 4.99 3.38
C ARG A 109 7.24 4.98 3.48
N THR A 110 6.64 3.82 3.65
CA THR A 110 5.20 3.70 3.92
C THR A 110 4.82 4.45 5.21
N GLN A 111 5.61 4.32 6.27
CA GLN A 111 5.39 5.05 7.52
C GLN A 111 5.55 6.58 7.33
N GLN A 112 6.50 7.02 6.50
CA GLN A 112 6.67 8.45 6.17
C GLN A 112 5.49 9.03 5.39
N VAL A 113 4.82 8.25 4.53
CA VAL A 113 3.55 8.65 3.90
C VAL A 113 2.51 8.94 4.97
N LYS A 114 2.32 8.04 5.94
CA LYS A 114 1.34 8.23 7.02
C LYS A 114 1.67 9.45 7.89
N ASN A 115 2.94 9.63 8.24
CA ASN A 115 3.38 10.83 8.97
C ASN A 115 3.09 12.12 8.20
N SER A 116 3.36 12.13 6.89
CA SER A 116 3.08 13.28 6.02
C SER A 116 1.58 13.59 5.98
N LEU A 117 0.71 12.56 5.93
CA LEU A 117 -0.74 12.74 6.00
C LEU A 117 -1.20 13.37 7.32
N LEU A 118 -0.68 12.90 8.46
CA LEU A 118 -1.04 13.46 9.77
C LEU A 118 -0.53 14.90 9.93
N GLN A 119 0.64 15.20 9.38
CA GLN A 119 1.20 16.55 9.37
C GLN A 119 0.36 17.48 8.51
N PHE A 120 0.00 17.05 7.29
CA PHE A 120 -0.90 17.77 6.41
C PHE A 120 -2.27 18.00 7.04
N ALA A 121 -2.79 17.02 7.80
CA ALA A 121 -4.04 17.13 8.53
C ALA A 121 -3.94 17.97 9.84
N GLY A 122 -2.74 18.42 10.22
CA GLY A 122 -2.50 19.22 11.41
C GLY A 122 -2.69 18.46 12.74
N ILE A 123 -2.57 17.14 12.74
CA ILE A 123 -2.78 16.29 13.93
C ILE A 123 -1.55 15.48 14.35
N ALA A 124 -0.41 15.65 13.68
CA ALA A 124 0.83 14.93 13.95
C ALA A 124 1.33 15.06 15.40
N ASP A 125 1.04 16.18 16.09
CA ASP A 125 1.47 16.37 17.49
C ASP A 125 0.66 15.55 18.50
N SER A 126 -0.49 15.01 18.09
CA SER A 126 -1.45 14.32 18.97
C SER A 126 -1.74 12.89 18.56
N VAL A 127 -1.34 12.50 17.36
CA VAL A 127 -1.64 11.19 16.77
C VAL A 127 -0.36 10.62 16.17
N VAL A 128 -0.07 9.38 16.52
CA VAL A 128 1.00 8.58 15.91
C VAL A 128 0.34 7.60 14.94
N PRO A 129 0.78 7.53 13.67
CA PRO A 129 0.17 6.63 12.70
C PRO A 129 0.63 5.19 12.95
N ALA A 130 -0.25 4.20 12.81
CA ALA A 130 0.07 2.78 12.98
C ALA A 130 1.29 2.38 12.13
N ASP A 131 2.32 1.84 12.79
CA ASP A 131 3.52 1.31 12.15
C ASP A 131 3.32 -0.19 11.88
N ASP A 132 2.52 -0.46 10.85
CA ASP A 132 2.03 -1.80 10.46
C ASP A 132 2.58 -2.30 9.13
N GLY A 133 3.41 -1.49 8.44
CA GLY A 133 3.99 -1.83 7.15
C GLY A 133 3.08 -1.72 5.93
N THR A 134 1.83 -1.27 6.09
CA THR A 134 0.85 -1.11 5.00
C THR A 134 0.32 0.31 4.91
N PHE A 135 -0.31 0.64 3.80
CA PHE A 135 -1.15 1.82 3.63
C PHE A 135 -2.61 1.38 3.66
N GLN A 136 -3.48 2.11 4.37
CA GLN A 136 -4.91 1.75 4.52
C GLN A 136 -5.15 0.28 4.92
N ASP A 137 -4.31 -0.23 5.82
CA ASP A 137 -4.33 -1.59 6.38
C ASP A 137 -3.94 -2.72 5.41
N ASP A 138 -4.22 -2.69 4.11
CA ASP A 138 -4.00 -3.83 3.20
C ASP A 138 -3.10 -3.55 1.99
N ILE A 139 -2.70 -2.30 1.76
CA ILE A 139 -1.90 -1.92 0.59
C ILE A 139 -0.41 -1.94 0.93
N LEU A 140 0.36 -2.63 0.10
CA LEU A 140 1.81 -2.50 0.05
C LEU A 140 2.18 -1.38 -0.93
N LEU A 141 2.99 -0.43 -0.49
CA LEU A 141 3.51 0.63 -1.35
C LEU A 141 4.94 0.31 -1.74
N THR A 142 5.28 0.53 -3.01
CA THR A 142 6.69 0.59 -3.42
C THR A 142 7.35 1.86 -2.85
N VAL A 143 8.68 1.89 -2.81
CA VAL A 143 9.43 3.10 -2.44
C VAL A 143 9.07 4.27 -3.37
N GLN A 144 8.91 3.99 -4.66
CA GLN A 144 8.54 4.99 -5.67
C GLN A 144 7.13 5.54 -5.46
N GLN A 145 6.15 4.68 -5.23
CA GLN A 145 4.78 5.09 -4.89
C GLN A 145 4.75 5.93 -3.60
N SER A 146 5.50 5.51 -2.58
CA SER A 146 5.60 6.23 -1.32
C SER A 146 6.20 7.63 -1.51
N ASN A 147 7.30 7.74 -2.26
CA ASN A 147 7.91 9.04 -2.57
C ASN A 147 6.93 9.95 -3.33
N GLN A 148 6.20 9.42 -4.30
CA GLN A 148 5.20 10.19 -5.03
C GLN A 148 4.06 10.66 -4.16
N LEU A 149 3.55 9.82 -3.25
CA LEU A 149 2.52 10.23 -2.30
C LEU A 149 3.02 11.35 -1.40
N ILE A 150 4.22 11.22 -0.81
CA ILE A 150 4.82 12.24 0.05
C ILE A 150 4.93 13.57 -0.71
N ASN A 151 5.45 13.56 -1.94
CA ASN A 151 5.55 14.76 -2.78
C ASN A 151 4.17 15.35 -3.10
N SER A 152 3.16 14.50 -3.29
CA SER A 152 1.78 14.93 -3.59
C SER A 152 1.08 15.54 -2.38
N ILE A 153 1.36 15.02 -1.18
CA ILE A 153 0.85 15.56 0.09
C ILE A 153 1.49 16.93 0.37
N ASN A 154 2.79 17.06 0.12
CA ASN A 154 3.53 18.31 0.34
C ASN A 154 3.23 19.38 -0.73
N ASN A 155 2.71 18.99 -1.89
CA ASN A 155 2.30 19.89 -2.97
C ASN A 155 0.84 19.63 -3.40
N PRO A 156 -0.15 19.99 -2.56
CA PRO A 156 -1.56 19.66 -2.78
C PRO A 156 -2.18 20.42 -3.97
N LYS A 157 -1.47 21.38 -4.57
CA LYS A 157 -2.01 22.21 -5.66
C LYS A 157 -2.08 21.48 -7.00
N ILE A 158 -1.45 20.32 -7.12
CA ILE A 158 -1.47 19.52 -8.36
C ILE A 158 -2.72 18.63 -8.38
N ARG A 159 -3.56 18.82 -9.39
CA ARG A 159 -4.82 18.10 -9.56
C ARG A 159 -4.57 16.64 -9.92
N LYS A 160 -5.23 15.70 -9.24
CA LYS A 160 -5.22 14.27 -9.59
C LYS A 160 -6.61 13.68 -9.69
N LYS A 161 -6.80 12.64 -10.50
CA LYS A 161 -8.06 11.86 -10.53
C LYS A 161 -8.10 10.97 -9.29
N ARG A 162 -9.21 10.99 -8.53
CA ARG A 162 -9.40 10.22 -7.26
C ARG A 162 -9.02 8.73 -7.34
N GLN A 163 -9.30 8.09 -8.46
CA GLN A 163 -9.06 6.66 -8.70
C GLN A 163 -7.66 6.37 -9.26
N SER A 164 -6.81 7.39 -9.35
CA SER A 164 -5.52 7.34 -10.03
C SER A 164 -4.37 7.84 -9.15
N LEU A 165 -4.53 7.75 -7.82
CA LEU A 165 -3.51 8.22 -6.87
C LEU A 165 -2.10 7.65 -7.15
N PHE A 166 -2.02 6.55 -7.89
CA PHE A 166 -0.79 5.80 -8.17
C PHE A 166 -0.51 5.55 -9.66
N LEU A 167 -1.46 5.80 -10.57
CA LEU A 167 -1.45 5.14 -11.88
C LEU A 167 -1.21 6.10 -13.05
N ASP A 168 -1.63 7.36 -12.98
CA ASP A 168 -1.37 8.31 -14.07
C ASP A 168 0.07 8.83 -14.07
N ASP A 169 0.69 8.95 -12.90
CA ASP A 169 2.09 9.41 -12.77
C ASP A 169 3.12 8.26 -12.82
N LEU A 170 2.65 7.00 -12.78
CA LEU A 170 3.49 5.78 -12.85
C LEU A 170 2.96 4.82 -13.91
N PRO A 171 3.07 5.17 -15.21
CA PRO A 171 2.56 4.31 -16.28
C PRO A 171 3.22 2.93 -16.30
N ASN A 172 4.47 2.82 -15.84
CA ASN A 172 5.18 1.54 -15.76
C ASN A 172 4.61 0.60 -14.69
N GLU A 173 3.84 1.11 -13.73
CA GLU A 173 3.13 0.32 -12.73
C GLU A 173 1.70 -0.02 -13.18
N LYS A 174 1.32 0.27 -14.43
CA LYS A 174 0.08 -0.26 -15.02
C LYS A 174 0.35 -1.60 -15.69
N TRP A 175 -0.59 -2.53 -15.53
CA TRP A 175 -0.61 -3.76 -16.33
C TRP A 175 -0.96 -3.43 -17.78
N ASN A 176 -0.31 -4.11 -18.73
CA ASN A 176 -0.67 -4.02 -20.14
C ASN A 176 -1.98 -4.80 -20.38
N VAL A 177 -3.11 -4.09 -20.43
CA VAL A 177 -4.45 -4.69 -20.60
C VAL A 177 -4.70 -5.32 -21.97
N THR A 178 -3.77 -5.17 -22.92
CA THR A 178 -3.88 -5.83 -24.24
C THR A 178 -3.42 -7.29 -24.22
N LEU A 179 -2.69 -7.68 -23.17
CA LEU A 179 -2.19 -9.03 -22.97
C LEU A 179 -2.76 -9.61 -21.66
N PRO A 180 -2.97 -10.93 -21.59
CA PRO A 180 -3.33 -11.57 -20.32
C PRO A 180 -2.24 -11.35 -19.26
N ILE A 181 -2.66 -11.00 -18.05
CA ILE A 181 -1.79 -10.92 -16.87
C ILE A 181 -1.50 -12.35 -16.43
N LYS A 182 -0.22 -12.74 -16.51
CA LYS A 182 0.18 -14.07 -16.05
C LYS A 182 0.15 -14.14 -14.54
N TYR A 183 -0.26 -15.30 -14.02
CA TYR A 183 -0.22 -15.58 -12.60
C TYR A 183 0.27 -17.00 -12.31
N VAL A 184 0.85 -17.16 -11.12
CA VAL A 184 1.40 -18.42 -10.62
C VAL A 184 0.93 -18.62 -9.18
N PHE A 185 0.66 -19.87 -8.80
CA PHE A 185 0.36 -20.25 -7.43
C PHE A 185 1.61 -20.74 -6.72
N ASP A 186 1.82 -20.23 -5.51
CA ASP A 186 2.78 -20.80 -4.59
C ASP A 186 2.32 -22.18 -4.09
N SER A 187 3.27 -23.06 -3.79
CA SER A 187 3.03 -24.38 -3.20
C SER A 187 2.27 -24.36 -1.85
N SER A 188 2.13 -23.20 -1.22
CA SER A 188 1.36 -23.02 0.01
C SER A 188 -0.15 -23.01 -0.22
N LEU A 189 -0.63 -22.82 -1.45
CA LEU A 189 -2.05 -22.89 -1.76
C LEU A 189 -2.48 -24.35 -1.96
N GLU A 190 -3.64 -24.70 -1.38
CA GLU A 190 -4.30 -25.98 -1.63
C GLU A 190 -5.19 -25.88 -2.87
N LEU A 191 -5.58 -27.01 -3.46
CA LEU A 191 -6.44 -27.02 -4.66
C LEU A 191 -7.74 -26.21 -4.47
N SER A 192 -8.34 -26.26 -3.28
CA SER A 192 -9.53 -25.45 -2.96
C SER A 192 -9.24 -23.95 -2.93
N ASP A 193 -8.05 -23.55 -2.47
CA ASP A 193 -7.63 -22.15 -2.44
C ASP A 193 -7.39 -21.63 -3.87
N GLU A 194 -6.73 -22.44 -4.71
CA GLU A 194 -6.51 -22.15 -6.12
C GLU A 194 -7.86 -21.97 -6.86
N GLU A 195 -8.82 -22.86 -6.62
CA GLU A 195 -10.17 -22.77 -7.20
C GLU A 195 -10.89 -21.47 -6.81
N LEU A 196 -10.76 -21.02 -5.57
CA LEU A 196 -11.32 -19.75 -5.11
C LEU A 196 -10.68 -18.55 -5.81
N VAL A 197 -9.35 -18.54 -5.93
CA VAL A 197 -8.64 -17.47 -6.66
C VAL A 197 -9.03 -17.47 -8.13
N MET A 198 -9.05 -18.62 -8.79
CA MET A 198 -9.46 -18.74 -10.19
C MET A 198 -10.90 -18.25 -10.40
N LYS A 199 -11.82 -18.55 -9.47
CA LYS A 199 -13.19 -18.05 -9.51
C LYS A 199 -13.25 -16.52 -9.39
N ALA A 200 -12.45 -15.93 -8.49
CA ALA A 200 -12.37 -14.49 -8.35
C ALA A 200 -11.79 -13.81 -9.61
N LEU A 201 -10.75 -14.40 -10.21
CA LEU A 201 -10.19 -13.93 -11.48
C LEU A 201 -11.22 -13.99 -12.61
N ASN A 202 -11.94 -15.10 -12.75
CA ASN A 202 -13.00 -15.25 -13.76
C ASN A 202 -14.11 -14.20 -13.60
N GLU A 203 -14.47 -13.85 -12.35
CA GLU A 203 -15.44 -12.78 -12.10
C GLU A 203 -14.93 -11.44 -12.64
N ILE A 204 -13.67 -11.08 -12.38
CA ILE A 204 -13.03 -9.86 -12.90
C ILE A 204 -13.01 -9.88 -14.43
N GLU A 205 -12.65 -11.02 -15.05
CA GLU A 205 -12.62 -11.15 -16.51
C GLU A 205 -13.99 -10.99 -17.16
N SER A 206 -15.06 -11.36 -16.45
CA SER A 206 -16.43 -11.28 -16.95
C SER A 206 -16.97 -9.84 -16.96
N GLN A 207 -16.43 -8.98 -16.09
CA GLN A 207 -16.87 -7.59 -15.93
C GLN A 207 -15.92 -6.56 -16.56
N THR A 208 -14.72 -6.98 -16.97
CA THR A 208 -13.67 -6.08 -17.45
C THR A 208 -13.01 -6.58 -18.73
N CYS A 209 -12.15 -5.74 -19.32
CA CYS A 209 -11.29 -6.14 -20.44
C CYS A 209 -10.00 -6.85 -20.00
N ILE A 210 -9.74 -6.93 -18.69
CA ILE A 210 -8.55 -7.58 -18.14
C ILE A 210 -8.72 -9.10 -18.30
N LYS A 211 -7.62 -9.76 -18.67
CA LYS A 211 -7.54 -11.22 -18.81
C LYS A 211 -6.38 -11.73 -17.98
N PHE A 212 -6.48 -12.98 -17.54
CA PHE A 212 -5.51 -13.67 -16.72
C PHE A 212 -5.12 -14.99 -17.38
N GLU A 213 -3.87 -15.40 -17.20
CA GLU A 213 -3.35 -16.65 -17.73
C GLU A 213 -2.56 -17.39 -16.66
N LEU A 214 -2.99 -18.60 -16.31
CA LEU A 214 -2.26 -19.46 -15.39
C LEU A 214 -0.96 -19.93 -16.03
N ALA A 215 0.17 -19.54 -15.46
CA ALA A 215 1.48 -20.03 -15.84
C ALA A 215 1.89 -21.20 -14.93
N ARG A 216 2.11 -22.39 -15.52
CA ARG A 216 2.56 -23.58 -14.76
C ARG A 216 4.02 -23.52 -14.33
N ILE A 217 4.79 -22.62 -14.94
CA ILE A 217 6.21 -22.37 -14.67
C ILE A 217 6.35 -20.88 -14.48
N GLN A 218 7.23 -20.48 -13.55
CA GLN A 218 7.49 -19.07 -13.27
C GLN A 218 7.91 -18.32 -14.54
N PRO A 219 7.15 -17.31 -14.98
CA PRO A 219 7.52 -16.49 -16.13
C PRO A 219 8.77 -15.67 -15.89
N SER A 220 9.49 -15.33 -16.97
CA SER A 220 10.59 -14.36 -16.94
C SER A 220 10.12 -12.90 -16.97
N GLU A 221 8.83 -12.67 -17.19
CA GLU A 221 8.20 -11.35 -17.19
C GLU A 221 7.41 -11.12 -15.90
N SER A 222 7.02 -9.87 -15.63
CA SER A 222 6.20 -9.54 -14.48
C SER A 222 4.90 -10.33 -14.46
N HIS A 223 4.65 -10.99 -13.33
CA HIS A 223 3.47 -11.83 -13.13
C HIS A 223 2.98 -11.71 -11.69
N LEU A 224 1.71 -12.05 -11.49
CA LEU A 224 1.15 -12.18 -10.15
C LEU A 224 1.62 -13.48 -9.51
N PHE A 225 2.02 -13.43 -8.25
CA PHE A 225 2.47 -14.59 -7.49
C PHE A 225 1.64 -14.72 -6.22
N TYR A 226 0.71 -15.68 -6.20
CA TYR A 226 -0.21 -15.86 -5.08
C TYR A 226 0.42 -16.71 -3.99
N VAL A 227 0.42 -16.20 -2.76
CA VAL A 227 1.01 -16.85 -1.59
C VAL A 227 -0.05 -16.95 -0.49
N LYS A 228 -0.20 -18.14 0.11
CA LYS A 228 -1.09 -18.31 1.26
C LYS A 228 -0.40 -17.82 2.52
N ILE A 229 -1.12 -17.04 3.31
CA ILE A 229 -0.73 -16.64 4.66
C ILE A 229 -1.66 -17.31 5.67
N PHE A 230 -1.12 -17.74 6.79
CA PHE A 230 -1.85 -18.52 7.80
C PHE A 230 -2.35 -17.65 8.96
N GLU A 231 -1.87 -16.42 9.02
CA GLU A 231 -2.28 -15.39 9.95
C GLU A 231 -3.72 -14.95 9.66
N SER A 232 -4.57 -14.95 10.70
CA SER A 232 -6.00 -14.62 10.57
C SER A 232 -6.30 -13.13 10.66
N ASP A 233 -5.32 -12.30 11.04
CA ASP A 233 -5.41 -10.85 11.12
C ASP A 233 -4.99 -10.13 9.83
N LEU A 234 -4.57 -10.88 8.82
CA LEU A 234 -4.17 -10.39 7.50
C LEU A 234 -5.01 -11.08 6.42
N CYS A 235 -6.02 -10.40 5.86
CA CYS A 235 -6.89 -11.02 4.85
C CYS A 235 -6.27 -11.06 3.45
N GLY A 236 -5.65 -9.95 3.07
CA GLY A 236 -5.04 -9.77 1.78
C GLY A 236 -3.99 -8.68 1.88
N LEU A 237 -2.85 -8.87 1.22
CA LEU A 237 -1.86 -7.83 1.02
C LEU A 237 -1.47 -7.83 -0.46
N SER A 238 -1.51 -6.64 -1.06
CA SER A 238 -1.16 -6.46 -2.46
C SER A 238 -0.50 -5.10 -2.66
N TYR A 239 0.41 -5.05 -3.62
CA TYR A 239 0.81 -3.79 -4.22
C TYR A 239 -0.32 -3.19 -5.06
N ILE A 240 -0.25 -1.88 -5.31
CA ILE A 240 -1.11 -1.24 -6.30
C ILE A 240 -0.44 -1.35 -7.67
N GLY A 241 -1.17 -1.89 -8.64
CA GLY A 241 -0.69 -1.98 -10.01
C GLY A 241 0.27 -3.15 -10.23
N ARG A 242 1.29 -2.92 -11.07
CA ARG A 242 2.32 -3.85 -11.50
C ARG A 242 3.64 -3.53 -10.81
N VAL A 243 4.22 -4.54 -10.18
CA VAL A 243 5.62 -4.55 -9.72
C VAL A 243 6.46 -5.41 -10.68
N GLU A 244 7.74 -5.06 -10.83
CA GLU A 244 8.67 -5.80 -11.70
C GLU A 244 8.96 -7.21 -11.18
N ASP A 245 9.32 -8.11 -12.10
CA ASP A 245 9.64 -9.53 -11.86
C ASP A 245 8.52 -10.35 -11.19
N VAL A 246 8.35 -10.19 -9.87
CA VAL A 246 7.40 -10.95 -9.06
C VAL A 246 6.50 -9.96 -8.32
N ASN A 247 5.21 -9.99 -8.63
CA ASN A 247 4.21 -9.18 -7.94
C ASN A 247 3.42 -10.06 -6.96
N PRO A 248 3.80 -10.10 -5.67
CA PRO A 248 3.13 -10.97 -4.72
C PRO A 248 1.72 -10.49 -4.39
N ILE A 249 0.83 -11.46 -4.19
CA ILE A 249 -0.47 -11.28 -3.55
C ILE A 249 -0.55 -12.28 -2.41
N TYR A 250 -0.53 -11.78 -1.18
CA TYR A 250 -0.64 -12.59 0.02
C TYR A 250 -2.11 -12.71 0.40
N LEU A 251 -2.64 -13.93 0.57
CA LEU A 251 -4.05 -14.16 0.88
C LEU A 251 -4.23 -15.09 2.08
N SER A 252 -5.12 -14.70 3.00
CA SER A 252 -5.64 -15.57 4.05
C SER A 252 -7.07 -15.94 3.74
N PHE A 253 -7.33 -17.24 3.62
CA PHE A 253 -8.67 -17.78 3.39
C PHE A 253 -9.46 -17.98 4.69
N ALA A 254 -8.87 -17.62 5.84
CA ALA A 254 -9.49 -17.69 7.16
C ALA A 254 -10.21 -16.40 7.57
N CYS A 255 -10.23 -15.38 6.71
CA CYS A 255 -10.92 -14.14 7.03
C CYS A 255 -12.44 -14.33 6.98
N ASN A 256 -13.11 -13.83 8.02
CA ASN A 256 -14.57 -13.76 8.04
C ASN A 256 -15.02 -12.88 6.86
N GLU A 257 -15.96 -13.37 6.05
CA GLU A 257 -16.56 -12.60 4.95
C GLU A 257 -17.11 -11.28 5.49
N VAL A 258 -16.37 -10.19 5.29
CA VAL A 258 -16.96 -8.86 5.38
C VAL A 258 -17.78 -8.71 4.11
N ASN A 259 -19.09 -8.92 4.23
CA ASN A 259 -20.06 -8.70 3.16
C ASN A 259 -19.81 -7.35 2.49
N PHE A 260 -19.09 -7.34 1.38
CA PHE A 260 -19.07 -6.21 0.47
C PHE A 260 -20.43 -6.18 -0.20
N TYR A 261 -21.38 -5.50 0.42
CA TYR A 261 -22.57 -5.01 -0.27
C TYR A 261 -22.08 -4.05 -1.35
N VAL A 262 -21.81 -4.58 -2.54
CA VAL A 262 -21.75 -3.80 -3.77
C VAL A 262 -23.16 -3.26 -3.97
N THR A 263 -23.42 -2.09 -3.39
CA THR A 263 -24.60 -1.30 -3.73
C THR A 263 -24.40 -0.83 -5.15
N ARG A 264 -24.91 -1.63 -6.10
CA ARG A 264 -25.15 -1.15 -7.47
C ARG A 264 -26.06 0.06 -7.36
N LYS A 265 -25.52 1.24 -7.69
CA LYS A 265 -26.33 2.40 -8.06
C LYS A 265 -26.72 2.29 -9.53
#